data_AF-A0A851ZGL4-F1
#
_entry.id   AF-A0A851ZGL4-F1
#
_cell.length_a   1.000
_cell.length_b   1.000
_cell.length_c   1.000
_cell.angle_alpha   90.00
_cell.angle_beta   90.00
_cell.angle_gamma   90.00
#
_symmetry.space_group_name_H-M   'P 1'
#
loop_
_entity.id
_entity.type
_entity.pdbx_description
1 polymer ?
#
loop_
_entity_poly.entity_id
_entity_poly.type
_entity_poly.pdbx_seq_one_letter_code
_entity_poly.pdbx_strand_id
1 'polypeptide(L)' 'MVQLHSYVPASSTPQKLANWGHLNRKVLRQLNCCVPDEVIQRVAQSRPGAVEPVLLLLRQKIEEKQKQNKEVSGPGQVSG' A
#
# COMPACT_ATOMS: atom_id res chain seq x y z
N MET A 1 7.24 5.36 -8.83
CA MET A 1 7.38 3.96 -9.30
C MET A 1 7.84 3.08 -8.15
N VAL A 2 7.24 1.91 -7.98
CA VAL A 2 7.71 0.89 -7.03
C VAL A 2 8.82 0.09 -7.70
N GLN A 3 10.04 0.15 -7.20
CA GLN A 3 11.15 -0.64 -7.75
C GLN A 3 11.12 -2.07 -7.17
N LEU A 4 10.75 -3.04 -8.01
CA LEU A 4 10.62 -4.45 -7.63
C LEU A 4 11.94 -5.13 -7.26
N HIS A 5 13.09 -4.59 -7.66
CA HIS A 5 14.42 -5.15 -7.34
C HIS A 5 14.75 -5.21 -5.84
N SER A 6 13.95 -4.57 -4.98
CA SER A 6 14.12 -4.61 -3.52
C SER A 6 13.36 -5.76 -2.86
N TYR A 7 12.56 -6.52 -3.62
CA TYR A 7 11.79 -7.64 -3.12
C TYR A 7 12.45 -8.93 -3.58
N VAL A 8 13.37 -9.44 -2.77
CA VAL A 8 13.91 -10.79 -2.99
C VAL A 8 12.78 -11.78 -2.71
N PRO A 9 12.42 -12.67 -3.65
CA PRO A 9 11.47 -13.75 -3.37
C PRO A 9 12.08 -14.64 -2.30
N ALA A 10 11.54 -14.57 -1.09
CA ALA A 10 12.06 -15.29 0.05
C ALA A 10 10.95 -16.10 0.70
N SER A 11 11.22 -17.40 0.84
CA SER A 11 10.39 -18.33 1.61
C SER A 11 10.50 -18.10 3.11
N SER A 12 11.55 -17.39 3.57
CA SER A 12 11.78 -17.10 4.98
C SER A 12 10.92 -15.95 5.51
N THR A 13 10.15 -16.24 6.56
CA THR A 13 9.35 -15.28 7.35
C THR A 13 10.09 -13.98 7.72
N PRO A 14 11.35 -13.99 8.22
CA PRO A 14 12.07 -12.74 8.53
C PRO A 14 12.32 -11.86 7.30
N GLN A 15 12.54 -12.46 6.12
CA GLN A 15 12.70 -11.70 4.88
C GLN A 15 11.36 -11.15 4.38
N LYS A 16 10.27 -11.91 4.53
CA LYS A 16 8.90 -11.42 4.26
C LYS A 16 8.56 -10.23 5.16
N LEU A 17 8.92 -10.27 6.45
CA LEU A 17 8.76 -9.14 7.38
C LEU A 17 9.52 -7.90 6.92
N ALA A 18 10.79 -8.05 6.54
CA ALA A 18 11.60 -6.94 6.03
C ALA A 18 10.99 -6.33 4.75
N ASN A 19 10.55 -7.19 3.81
CA ASN A 19 9.88 -6.78 2.58
C ASN A 19 8.58 -6.02 2.87
N TRP A 20 7.74 -6.51 3.78
CA TRP A 20 6.51 -5.82 4.20
C TRP A 20 6.80 -4.49 4.91
N GLY A 21 7.83 -4.42 5.75
CA GLY A 21 8.24 -3.18 6.40
C GLY A 21 8.76 -2.13 5.40
N HIS A 22 9.41 -2.56 4.31
CA HIS A 22 9.80 -1.68 3.21
C HIS A 22 8.58 -1.18 2.43
N LEU A 23 7.64 -2.08 2.13
CA LEU A 23 6.39 -1.74 1.46
C LEU A 23 5.56 -0.74 2.26
N ASN A 24 5.49 -0.93 3.59
CA ASN A 24 4.78 -0.02 4.48
C ASN A 24 5.37 1.39 4.47
N ARG A 25 6.70 1.51 4.54
CA ARG A 25 7.37 2.82 4.56
C ARG A 25 7.40 3.53 3.21
N LYS A 26 7.52 2.81 2.09
CA LYS A 26 7.62 3.41 0.75
C LYS A 26 6.29 3.58 0.03
N VAL A 27 5.35 2.64 0.18
CA VAL A 27 4.12 2.61 -0.61
C VAL A 27 2.93 3.01 0.25
N LEU A 28 2.72 2.33 1.39
CA LEU A 28 1.58 2.63 2.26
C LEU A 28 1.66 4.05 2.83
N ARG A 29 2.85 4.51 3.21
CA ARG A 29 3.05 5.89 3.68
C ARG A 29 2.68 6.95 2.64
N GLN A 30 2.93 6.69 1.36
CA GLN A 30 2.54 7.59 0.25
C GLN A 30 1.02 7.61 0.04
N LEU A 31 0.33 6.52 0.41
CA LEU A 31 -1.12 6.42 0.41
C LEU A 31 -1.76 6.97 1.71
N ASN A 32 -0.99 7.60 2.61
CA ASN A 32 -1.46 7.99 3.96
C ASN A 32 -2.02 6.79 4.75
N CYS A 33 -1.44 5.60 4.54
CA CYS A 33 -1.79 4.37 5.24
C CYS A 33 -0.63 3.92 6.13
N CYS A 34 -0.95 3.38 7.30
CA CYS A 34 0.00 2.64 8.13
C CYS A 34 -0.64 1.29 8.48
N VAL A 35 0.03 0.20 8.11
CA VAL A 35 -0.34 -1.13 8.60
C VAL A 35 0.52 -1.43 9.84
N PRO A 36 -0.08 -1.86 10.97
CA PRO A 36 0.66 -2.17 12.17
C PRO A 36 1.52 -3.43 11.99
N ASP A 37 2.65 -3.48 12.69
CA ASP A 37 3.62 -4.60 12.63
C ASP A 37 2.98 -5.95 12.97
N GLU A 38 1.98 -5.99 13.86
CA GLU A 38 1.25 -7.21 14.19
C GLU A 38 0.55 -7.81 12.96
N VAL A 39 -0.06 -6.97 12.12
CA VAL A 39 -0.74 -7.41 10.89
C VAL A 39 0.30 -7.85 9.87
N ILE A 40 1.39 -7.09 9.72
CA ILE A 40 2.52 -7.46 8.85
C ILE A 40 3.09 -8.84 9.25
N GLN A 41 3.21 -9.12 10.54
CA GLN A 41 3.68 -10.39 11.04
C GLN A 41 2.73 -11.54 10.71
N ARG A 42 1.41 -11.33 10.88
CA ARG A 42 0.40 -12.32 10.50
C ARG A 42 0.43 -12.60 8.99
N VAL A 43 0.61 -11.56 8.17
CA VAL A 43 0.71 -11.71 6.71
C VAL A 43 2.02 -12.41 6.31
N ALA A 44 3.14 -12.08 6.95
CA ALA A 44 4.42 -12.75 6.72
C ALA A 44 4.37 -14.25 7.07
N GLN A 45 3.61 -14.61 8.11
CA GLN A 45 3.33 -15.98 8.53
C GLN A 45 2.29 -16.71 7.66
N SER A 46 1.78 -16.07 6.60
CA SER A 46 0.73 -16.63 5.74
C SER A 46 -0.52 -17.07 6.51
N ARG A 47 -0.90 -16.35 7.58
CA ARG A 47 -2.13 -16.64 8.30
C ARG A 47 -3.35 -16.35 7.41
N PRO A 48 -4.30 -17.30 7.29
CA PRO A 48 -5.55 -17.04 6.57
C PRO A 48 -6.32 -15.92 7.28
N GLY A 49 -6.95 -15.02 6.52
CA GLY A 49 -7.68 -13.88 7.09
C GLY A 49 -6.82 -12.63 7.38
N ALA A 50 -5.49 -12.75 7.35
CA ALA A 50 -4.61 -11.65 7.74
C ALA A 50 -4.36 -10.63 6.62
N VAL A 51 -4.49 -11.05 5.37
CA VAL A 51 -4.20 -10.21 4.19
C VAL A 51 -5.42 -9.42 3.73
N GLU A 52 -6.62 -9.93 3.96
CA GLU A 52 -7.90 -9.28 3.61
C GLU A 52 -8.01 -7.84 4.14
N PRO A 53 -7.77 -7.53 5.43
CA PRO A 53 -7.90 -6.17 5.92
C PRO A 53 -6.85 -5.22 5.31
N VAL A 54 -5.66 -5.74 4.99
CA VAL A 54 -4.61 -4.96 4.31
C VAL A 54 -5.06 -4.58 2.90
N LEU A 55 -5.59 -5.55 2.15
CA LEU A 55 -6.07 -5.33 0.77
C LEU A 55 -7.27 -4.39 0.73
N LEU A 56 -8.21 -4.52 1.67
CA LEU A 56 -9.37 -3.65 1.77
C LEU A 56 -8.96 -2.19 2.04
N LEU A 57 -8.07 -1.97 3.00
CA LEU A 57 -7.53 -0.64 3.31
C LEU A 57 -6.78 -0.05 2.11
N LEU A 58 -5.96 -0.86 1.43
CA LEU A 58 -5.22 -0.45 0.23
C LEU A 58 -6.18 0.03 -0.86
N ARG A 59 -7.24 -0.74 -1.12
CA ARG A 59 -8.22 -0.44 -2.15
C ARG A 59 -8.92 0.89 -1.87
N GLN A 60 -9.43 1.08 -0.66
CA GLN A 60 -10.09 2.33 -0.28
C GLN A 60 -9.17 3.53 -0.49
N LYS A 61 -7.90 3.40 -0.10
CA LYS A 61 -6.94 4.50 -0.15
C LYS A 61 -6.48 4.83 -1.57
N ILE A 62 -6.38 3.81 -2.44
CA ILE A 62 -6.16 4.02 -3.87
C ILE A 62 -7.38 4.73 -4.49
N GLU A 63 -8.60 4.30 -4.17
CA GLU A 63 -9.83 4.93 -4.66
C GLU A 63 -9.93 6.41 -4.21
N GLU A 64 -9.62 6.72 -2.95
CA GLU A 64 -9.56 8.10 -2.43
C GLU A 64 -8.53 8.96 -3.19
N LYS A 65 -7.32 8.44 -3.38
CA LYS A 65 -6.24 9.16 -4.09
C LYS A 65 -6.56 9.36 -5.58
N GLN A 66 -7.17 8.37 -6.22
CA GLN A 66 -7.61 8.51 -7.62
C GLN A 66 -8.75 9.53 -7.77
N LYS A 67 -9.68 9.58 -6.81
CA LYS A 67 -10.74 10.58 -6.81
C LYS A 67 -10.19 12.00 -6.65
N GLN A 68 -9.27 12.21 -5.70
CA GLN A 68 -8.57 13.49 -5.53
C GLN A 68 -7.78 13.92 -6.78
N ASN A 69 -7.12 12.98 -7.47
CA ASN A 69 -6.40 13.30 -8.71
C ASN A 69 -7.35 13.70 -9.86
N LYS A 70 -8.58 13.16 -9.87
CA LYS A 70 -9.58 13.48 -10.89
C LYS A 70 -10.22 14.87 -10.68
N GLU A 71 -10.28 15.35 -9.45
CA GLU A 71 -10.82 16.68 -9.11
C GLU A 71 -9.82 17.83 -9.38
N VAL A 72 -8.53 17.54 -9.51
CA VAL A 72 -7.51 18.53 -9.92
C VAL A 72 -7.42 18.67 -11.44
N SER A 73 -8.01 17.75 -12.22
CA SER A 73 -8.03 17.79 -13.69
C SER A 73 -9.43 18.14 -14.23
N GLY A 74 -9.88 19.38 -13.99
CA GLY A 74 -10.75 20.12 -14.91
C GLY A 74 -12.00 20.81 -14.34
N PRO A 75 -12.51 21.91 -14.95
CA PRO A 75 -11.98 22.67 -16.09
C PRO A 75 -11.52 24.09 -15.68
N GLY A 76 -10.34 24.50 -16.18
CA GLY A 76 -9.96 25.90 -16.21
C GLY A 76 -10.89 26.68 -17.14
N GLN A 77 -11.82 27.41 -16.52
CA GLN A 77 -12.36 28.71 -16.89
C GLN A 77 -12.47 29.06 -18.39
N VAL A 78 -13.69 28.99 -18.92
CA VAL A 78 -14.13 29.94 -19.97
C VAL A 78 -14.60 31.21 -19.24
N SER A 79 -14.03 32.36 -19.56
CA SER A 79 -14.51 33.66 -19.09
C SER A 79 -14.19 34.71 -20.15
N GLY A 80 -15.24 35.43 -20.59
CA GLY A 80 -15.16 36.70 -21.30
C GLY A 80 -15.20 36.60 -22.81
#